data_AF-A0A9D7VWI6-F1
#
_entry.id   AF-A0A9D7VWI6-F1
#
_cell.length_a   1.000
_cell.length_b   1.000
_cell.length_c   1.000
_cell.angle_alpha   90.00
_cell.angle_beta   90.00
_cell.angle_gamma   90.00
#
_symmetry.space_group_name_H-M   'P 1'
#
loop_
_entity.id
_entity.type
_entity.pdbx_description
1 polymer ?
#
loop_
_entity_poly.entity_id
_entity_poly.type
_entity_poly.pdbx_seq_one_letter_code
_entity_poly.pdbx_strand_id
1 'polypeptide(L)'
;MSKVTSMATRDFKIELDDVSFFQGMIGTLAGTLEEVVGLEDAASFVGVVGGKIGDDLASQYVAELQGQPPNAEVLGTILVHMKSRIGGTFRIETFDEDEIVLVNSRCPFAEQVKGRPSLCMMTTNVFGRIVATANGYAHVEIEEAIATGHPVSGAGSPVASGKCKWL
;
A
#
# COMPACT_ATOMS: atom_id res chain seq x y z
N MET A 1 -49.48 12.32 19.31
CA MET A 1 -48.73 11.68 18.21
C MET A 1 -47.64 12.66 17.77
N SER A 2 -46.40 12.22 17.87
CA SER A 2 -45.20 13.04 18.05
C SER A 2 -44.91 14.03 16.92
N LYS A 3 -44.69 15.28 17.29
CA LYS A 3 -43.97 16.27 16.48
C LYS A 3 -42.56 15.77 16.27
N VAL A 4 -42.26 15.26 15.07
CA VAL A 4 -40.89 15.23 14.58
C VAL A 4 -40.56 16.68 14.24
N THR A 5 -40.08 17.41 15.25
CA THR A 5 -39.52 18.74 15.07
C THR A 5 -38.36 18.60 14.11
N SER A 6 -38.42 19.30 12.98
CA SER A 6 -37.30 19.47 12.05
C SER A 6 -36.07 19.93 12.83
N MET A 7 -35.20 18.99 13.18
CA MET A 7 -33.83 19.28 13.57
C MET A 7 -33.13 19.66 12.27
N ALA A 8 -33.18 20.95 11.93
CA ALA A 8 -32.16 21.55 11.08
C ALA A 8 -30.81 20.98 11.54
N THR A 9 -30.07 20.38 10.62
CA THR A 9 -28.81 19.67 10.84
C THR A 9 -27.97 20.51 11.80
N ARG A 10 -27.91 20.08 13.07
CA ARG A 10 -26.95 20.65 14.01
C ARG A 10 -25.59 20.43 13.37
N ASP A 11 -24.70 21.42 13.41
CA ASP A 11 -23.31 21.24 12.99
C ASP A 11 -22.67 20.15 13.87
N PHE A 12 -22.75 18.91 13.41
CA PHE A 12 -22.11 17.78 14.03
C PHE A 12 -20.62 17.88 13.70
N LYS A 13 -19.80 18.04 14.73
CA LYS A 13 -18.33 18.01 14.58
C LYS A 13 -17.89 16.57 14.42
N ILE A 14 -17.93 16.09 13.18
CA ILE A 14 -17.48 14.76 12.78
C ILE A 14 -16.16 14.93 12.03
N GLU A 15 -15.12 14.22 12.45
CA GLU A 15 -13.87 14.09 11.69
C GLU A 15 -14.09 13.05 10.60
N LEU A 16 -14.63 13.50 9.46
CA LEU A 16 -14.87 12.69 8.27
C LEU A 16 -14.40 13.45 7.05
N ASP A 17 -13.40 12.91 6.38
CA ASP A 17 -12.92 13.38 5.08
C ASP A 17 -12.86 12.20 4.11
N ASP A 18 -12.81 12.49 2.81
CA ASP A 18 -12.85 11.47 1.77
C ASP A 18 -11.73 10.43 1.94
N VAL A 19 -10.51 10.88 2.29
CA VAL A 19 -9.35 10.00 2.39
C VAL A 19 -9.50 9.05 3.57
N SER A 20 -9.82 9.57 4.76
CA SER A 20 -10.03 8.73 5.95
C SER A 20 -11.22 7.79 5.79
N PHE A 21 -12.29 8.23 5.11
CA PHE A 21 -13.45 7.42 4.80
C PHE A 21 -13.11 6.24 3.88
N PHE A 22 -12.45 6.47 2.75
CA PHE A 22 -12.09 5.39 1.82
C PHE A 22 -11.03 4.44 2.40
N GLN A 23 -10.05 4.95 3.15
CA GLN A 23 -9.10 4.11 3.89
C GLN A 23 -9.82 3.22 4.90
N GLY A 24 -10.78 3.79 5.65
CA GLY A 24 -11.64 3.06 6.58
C GLY A 24 -12.47 1.98 5.87
N MET A 25 -13.07 2.31 4.73
CA MET A 25 -13.88 1.39 3.93
C MET A 25 -13.05 0.21 3.41
N ILE A 26 -11.92 0.48 2.74
CA ILE A 26 -11.04 -0.57 2.19
C ILE A 26 -10.46 -1.43 3.31
N GLY A 27 -10.03 -0.79 4.41
CA GLY A 27 -9.52 -1.50 5.58
C GLY A 27 -10.56 -2.45 6.17
N THR A 28 -11.79 -1.97 6.36
CA THR A 28 -12.90 -2.77 6.89
C THR A 28 -13.25 -3.91 5.94
N LEU A 29 -13.33 -3.64 4.64
CA LEU A 29 -13.63 -4.67 3.63
C LEU A 29 -12.59 -5.80 3.66
N ALA A 30 -11.29 -5.46 3.64
CA ALA A 30 -10.23 -6.45 3.68
C ALA A 30 -10.20 -7.23 5.01
N GLY A 31 -10.40 -6.53 6.13
CA GLY A 31 -10.49 -7.17 7.44
C GLY A 31 -11.66 -8.14 7.56
N THR A 32 -12.86 -7.72 7.15
CA THR A 32 -14.04 -8.60 7.15
C THR A 32 -13.85 -9.79 6.21
N LEU A 33 -13.23 -9.59 5.04
CA LEU A 33 -12.91 -10.70 4.15
C LEU A 33 -11.96 -11.69 4.84
N GLU A 34 -10.85 -11.20 5.40
CA GLU A 34 -9.87 -12.02 6.12
C GLU A 34 -10.46 -12.76 7.32
N GLU A 35 -11.37 -12.15 8.07
CA GLU A 35 -12.10 -12.79 9.17
C GLU A 35 -13.03 -13.93 8.70
N VAL A 36 -13.63 -13.79 7.51
CA VAL A 36 -14.63 -14.74 7.01
C VAL A 36 -13.99 -15.90 6.25
N VAL A 37 -13.01 -15.63 5.38
CA VAL A 37 -12.39 -16.63 4.50
C VAL A 37 -10.96 -17.00 4.90
N GLY A 38 -10.38 -16.32 5.89
CA GLY A 38 -8.99 -16.50 6.28
C GLY A 38 -8.01 -15.70 5.44
N LEU A 39 -6.76 -15.63 5.91
CA LEU A 39 -5.70 -14.81 5.31
C LEU A 39 -5.34 -15.22 3.88
N GLU A 40 -5.19 -16.52 3.61
CA GLU A 40 -4.74 -17.00 2.30
C GLU A 40 -5.72 -16.63 1.17
N ASP A 41 -7.00 -16.89 1.39
CA ASP A 41 -8.05 -16.56 0.43
C ASP A 41 -8.27 -15.05 0.32
N ALA A 42 -8.22 -14.32 1.44
CA ALA A 42 -8.31 -12.86 1.43
C ALA A 42 -7.13 -12.22 0.69
N ALA A 43 -5.91 -12.71 0.91
CA ALA A 43 -4.71 -12.26 0.19
C ALA A 43 -4.81 -12.56 -1.31
N SER A 44 -5.36 -13.71 -1.70
CA SER A 44 -5.59 -14.05 -3.10
C SER A 44 -6.59 -13.10 -3.76
N PHE A 45 -7.71 -12.80 -3.10
CA PHE A 45 -8.71 -11.86 -3.60
C PHE A 45 -8.15 -10.43 -3.70
N VAL A 46 -7.50 -9.95 -2.63
CA VAL A 46 -6.83 -8.65 -2.61
C VAL A 46 -5.73 -8.60 -3.68
N GLY A 47 -5.03 -9.70 -3.93
CA GLY A 47 -4.03 -9.83 -4.98
C GLY A 47 -4.61 -9.65 -6.38
N VAL A 48 -5.81 -10.15 -6.66
CA VAL A 48 -6.50 -9.89 -7.95
C VAL A 48 -6.79 -8.40 -8.13
N VAL A 49 -7.25 -7.73 -7.07
CA VAL A 49 -7.49 -6.27 -7.11
C VAL A 49 -6.17 -5.52 -7.31
N GLY A 50 -5.13 -5.89 -6.56
CA GLY A 50 -3.80 -5.28 -6.65
C GLY A 50 -3.14 -5.51 -8.00
N GLY A 51 -3.37 -6.67 -8.63
CA GLY A 51 -2.91 -6.96 -9.99
C GLY A 51 -3.52 -6.00 -11.01
N LYS A 52 -4.84 -5.81 -11.00
CA LYS A 52 -5.52 -4.89 -11.94
C LYS A 52 -5.07 -3.45 -11.76
N ILE A 53 -5.02 -2.97 -10.52
CA ILE A 53 -4.52 -1.62 -10.21
C ILE A 53 -3.04 -1.50 -10.63
N GLY A 54 -2.27 -2.56 -10.40
CA GLY A 54 -0.87 -2.66 -10.79
C GLY A 54 -0.67 -2.55 -12.29
N ASP A 55 -1.45 -3.27 -13.09
CA ASP A 55 -1.39 -3.24 -14.57
C ASP A 55 -1.69 -1.84 -15.12
N ASP A 56 -2.73 -1.19 -14.57
CA ASP A 56 -3.13 0.17 -14.95
C ASP A 56 -2.03 1.21 -14.63
N LEU A 57 -1.42 1.11 -13.45
CA LEU A 57 -0.34 1.99 -13.03
C LEU A 57 0.96 1.70 -13.79
N ALA A 58 1.29 0.43 -13.99
CA ALA A 58 2.47 0.00 -14.71
C ALA A 58 2.47 0.55 -16.14
N SER A 59 1.33 0.48 -16.82
CA SER A 59 1.16 1.02 -18.18
C SER A 59 1.45 2.53 -18.24
N GLN A 60 1.01 3.28 -17.23
CA GLN A 60 1.27 4.73 -17.15
C GLN A 60 2.76 5.02 -16.91
N TYR A 61 3.41 4.34 -15.96
CA TYR A 61 4.83 4.56 -15.68
C TYR A 61 5.74 4.14 -16.83
N VAL A 62 5.46 2.99 -17.46
CA VAL A 62 6.25 2.49 -18.59
C VAL A 62 6.11 3.40 -19.82
N ALA A 63 4.94 4.00 -20.05
CA ALA A 63 4.77 4.98 -21.13
C ALA A 63 5.70 6.20 -20.95
N GLU A 64 5.90 6.65 -19.71
CA GLU A 64 6.78 7.77 -19.38
C GLU A 64 8.28 7.43 -19.51
N LEU A 65 8.65 6.14 -19.54
CA LEU A 65 10.04 5.70 -19.73
C LEU A 65 10.53 5.81 -21.18
N GLN A 66 9.64 6.10 -22.14
CA GLN A 66 9.98 6.34 -23.56
C GLN A 66 10.83 5.21 -24.20
N GLY A 67 10.61 3.96 -23.77
CA GLY A 67 11.31 2.78 -24.28
C GLY A 67 12.72 2.57 -23.71
N GLN A 68 13.15 3.35 -22.72
CA GLN A 68 14.40 3.09 -22.01
C GLN A 68 14.15 2.11 -20.85
N PRO A 69 14.86 0.97 -20.80
CA PRO A 69 14.75 0.06 -19.67
C PRO A 69 15.25 0.77 -18.40
N PRO A 70 14.46 0.82 -17.32
CA PRO A 70 14.87 1.51 -16.11
C PRO A 70 15.89 0.66 -15.35
N ASN A 71 16.91 1.31 -14.76
CA ASN A 71 17.77 0.65 -13.79
C ASN A 71 17.07 0.55 -12.42
N ALA A 72 17.70 -0.15 -11.47
CA ALA A 72 17.15 -0.36 -10.13
C ALA A 72 16.83 0.94 -9.38
N GLU A 73 17.67 1.97 -9.52
CA GLU A 73 17.45 3.29 -8.90
C GLU A 73 16.18 3.97 -9.44
N VAL A 74 15.99 3.95 -10.76
CA VAL A 74 14.80 4.53 -11.42
C VAL A 74 13.55 3.75 -11.01
N LEU A 75 13.60 2.42 -10.97
CA LEU A 75 12.49 1.60 -10.49
C LEU A 75 12.13 1.93 -9.04
N GLY A 76 13.12 2.00 -8.14
CA GLY A 76 12.89 2.38 -6.75
C GLY A 76 12.24 3.76 -6.63
N THR A 77 12.68 4.72 -7.45
CA THR A 77 12.12 6.07 -7.50
C THR A 77 10.66 6.08 -7.96
N ILE A 78 10.31 5.26 -8.96
CA ILE A 78 8.92 5.09 -9.42
C ILE A 78 8.03 4.55 -8.30
N LEU A 79 8.48 3.53 -7.58
CA LEU A 79 7.71 2.91 -6.49
C LEU A 79 7.48 3.90 -5.33
N VAL A 80 8.51 4.66 -4.96
CA VAL A 80 8.43 5.73 -3.96
C VAL A 80 7.47 6.83 -4.40
N HIS A 81 7.60 7.32 -5.64
CA HIS A 81 6.72 8.35 -6.19
C HIS A 81 5.25 7.89 -6.23
N MET A 82 4.99 6.64 -6.61
CA MET A 82 3.63 6.11 -6.59
C MET A 82 3.04 6.13 -5.18
N LYS A 83 3.78 5.69 -4.16
CA LYS A 83 3.28 5.68 -2.79
C LYS A 83 3.11 7.07 -2.20
N SER A 84 3.96 8.03 -2.55
CA SER A 84 3.82 9.41 -2.08
C SER A 84 2.53 10.06 -2.56
N ARG A 85 2.07 9.72 -3.77
CA ARG A 85 0.78 10.18 -4.32
C ARG A 85 -0.44 9.71 -3.54
N ILE A 86 -0.32 8.65 -2.74
CA ILE A 86 -1.39 8.12 -1.89
C ILE A 86 -1.08 8.29 -0.39
N GLY A 87 -0.18 9.22 -0.04
CA GLY A 87 0.10 9.58 1.35
C GLY A 87 1.05 8.66 2.10
N GLY A 88 1.72 7.75 1.39
CA GLY A 88 2.82 6.95 1.92
C GLY A 88 4.15 7.73 1.94
N THR A 89 5.06 7.36 2.84
CA THR A 89 6.39 8.01 2.94
C THR A 89 7.50 7.00 2.72
N PHE A 90 7.39 6.24 1.64
CA PHE A 90 8.41 5.27 1.25
C PHE A 90 9.69 6.01 0.84
N ARG A 91 10.84 5.40 1.12
CA ARG A 91 12.17 5.85 0.68
C ARG A 91 13.01 4.63 0.34
N ILE A 92 13.95 4.83 -0.58
CA ILE A 92 14.97 3.82 -0.88
C ILE A 92 15.97 3.80 0.29
N GLU A 93 16.20 2.63 0.86
CA GLU A 93 17.24 2.40 1.87
C GLU A 93 18.54 1.97 1.20
N THR A 94 18.48 0.97 0.31
CA THR A 94 19.59 0.51 -0.53
C THR A 94 19.06 0.09 -1.88
N PHE A 95 19.94 0.06 -2.88
CA PHE A 95 19.67 -0.61 -4.15
C PHE A 95 21.00 -1.08 -4.77
N ASP A 96 20.96 -2.15 -5.54
CA ASP A 96 22.04 -2.63 -6.39
C ASP A 96 21.47 -3.24 -7.69
N GLU A 97 22.26 -4.04 -8.40
CA GLU A 97 21.83 -4.66 -9.67
C GLU A 97 20.73 -5.72 -9.49
N ASP A 98 20.65 -6.32 -8.29
CA ASP A 98 19.72 -7.40 -7.98
C ASP A 98 18.55 -6.91 -7.11
N GLU A 99 18.76 -5.97 -6.17
CA GLU A 99 17.80 -5.65 -5.11
C GLU A 99 17.50 -4.13 -4.94
N ILE A 100 16.29 -3.78 -4.50
CA ILE A 100 15.86 -2.42 -4.11
C ILE A 100 15.21 -2.40 -2.71
N VAL A 101 15.93 -2.16 -1.63
CA VAL A 101 15.28 -2.10 -0.31
C VAL A 101 14.51 -0.80 -0.12
N LEU A 102 13.21 -0.89 0.16
CA LEU A 102 12.34 0.26 0.46
C LEU A 102 11.86 0.22 1.90
N VAL A 103 11.92 1.35 2.59
CA VAL A 103 11.38 1.51 3.96
C VAL A 103 10.36 2.64 4.00
N ASN A 104 9.41 2.60 4.95
CA ASN A 104 8.41 3.67 5.13
C ASN A 104 8.27 4.11 6.59
N SER A 105 7.86 5.36 6.78
CA SER A 105 7.51 5.93 8.10
C SER A 105 6.01 6.15 8.29
N ARG A 106 5.22 6.01 7.21
CA ARG A 106 3.78 6.20 7.16
C ARG A 106 3.19 5.30 6.08
N CYS A 107 2.29 4.41 6.48
CA CYS A 107 1.47 3.62 5.57
C CYS A 107 0.28 4.47 5.05
N PRO A 108 -0.05 4.41 3.75
CA PRO A 108 -1.29 4.97 3.20
C PRO A 108 -2.56 4.49 3.89
N PHE A 109 -2.55 3.31 4.50
CA PHE A 109 -3.69 2.76 5.24
C PHE A 109 -3.59 3.00 6.76
N ALA A 110 -2.62 3.81 7.21
CA ALA A 110 -2.44 4.23 8.60
C ALA A 110 -2.76 3.15 9.65
N GLU A 111 -3.68 3.42 10.58
CA GLU A 111 -4.10 2.51 11.64
C GLU A 111 -4.96 1.34 11.13
N GLN A 112 -5.64 1.54 10.00
CA GLN A 112 -6.56 0.59 9.40
C GLN A 112 -5.86 -0.68 8.88
N VAL A 113 -4.54 -0.67 8.76
CA VAL A 113 -3.75 -1.84 8.31
C VAL A 113 -3.38 -2.80 9.45
N LYS A 114 -3.48 -2.37 10.71
CA LYS A 114 -3.07 -3.19 11.87
C LYS A 114 -3.87 -4.48 11.94
N GLY A 115 -3.17 -5.61 12.04
CA GLY A 115 -3.79 -6.94 12.05
C GLY A 115 -4.43 -7.36 10.72
N ARG A 116 -4.09 -6.68 9.61
CA ARG A 116 -4.65 -6.96 8.27
C ARG A 116 -3.56 -7.18 7.23
N PRO A 117 -2.75 -8.25 7.33
CA PRO A 117 -1.66 -8.53 6.40
C PRO A 117 -2.12 -8.70 4.94
N SER A 118 -3.37 -9.07 4.68
CA SER A 118 -3.94 -9.09 3.33
C SER A 118 -3.81 -7.74 2.60
N LEU A 119 -3.92 -6.59 3.30
CA LEU A 119 -3.73 -5.26 2.71
C LEU A 119 -2.26 -4.97 2.33
N CYS A 120 -1.30 -5.58 3.04
CA CYS A 120 0.10 -5.50 2.65
C CYS A 120 0.32 -6.24 1.32
N MET A 121 -0.40 -7.35 1.09
CA MET A 121 -0.37 -8.06 -0.19
C MET A 121 -0.92 -7.23 -1.35
N MET A 122 -1.86 -6.30 -1.12
CA MET A 122 -2.25 -5.32 -2.15
C MET A 122 -1.02 -4.56 -2.67
N THR A 123 -0.17 -4.10 -1.76
CA THR A 123 1.00 -3.29 -2.12
C THR A 123 2.05 -4.11 -2.86
N THR A 124 2.32 -5.35 -2.43
CA THR A 124 3.27 -6.21 -3.12
C THR A 124 2.83 -6.54 -4.54
N ASN A 125 1.53 -6.79 -4.74
CA ASN A 125 0.99 -7.07 -6.07
C ASN A 125 1.10 -5.84 -7.01
N VAL A 126 0.74 -4.65 -6.51
CA VAL A 126 0.86 -3.42 -7.32
C VAL A 126 2.32 -3.14 -7.68
N PHE A 127 3.23 -3.22 -6.70
CA PHE A 127 4.66 -3.04 -6.93
C PHE A 127 5.23 -4.07 -7.90
N GLY A 128 4.90 -5.35 -7.68
CA GLY A 128 5.33 -6.44 -8.53
C GLY A 128 4.89 -6.26 -9.98
N ARG A 129 3.66 -5.79 -10.22
CA ARG A 129 3.21 -5.48 -11.59
C ARG A 129 3.99 -4.35 -12.24
N ILE A 130 4.25 -3.26 -11.53
CA ILE A 130 5.04 -2.14 -12.07
C ILE A 130 6.43 -2.63 -12.46
N VAL A 131 7.12 -3.32 -11.56
CA VAL A 131 8.49 -3.81 -11.81
C VAL A 131 8.51 -4.87 -12.91
N ALA A 132 7.62 -5.86 -12.87
CA ALA A 132 7.57 -6.93 -13.87
C ALA A 132 7.23 -6.40 -15.27
N THR A 133 6.39 -5.36 -15.38
CA THR A 133 6.07 -4.76 -16.68
C THR A 133 7.26 -3.99 -17.25
N ALA A 134 8.04 -3.34 -16.38
CA ALA A 134 9.19 -2.55 -16.79
C ALA A 134 10.47 -3.38 -17.05
N ASN A 135 10.66 -4.48 -16.30
CA ASN A 135 11.90 -5.27 -16.28
C ASN A 135 11.72 -6.77 -16.58
N GLY A 136 10.49 -7.21 -16.88
CA GLY A 136 10.15 -8.58 -17.28
C GLY A 136 9.83 -9.56 -16.13
N TYR A 137 10.37 -9.33 -14.93
CA TYR A 137 10.09 -10.14 -13.74
C TYR A 137 10.12 -9.27 -12.48
N ALA A 138 9.41 -9.73 -11.44
CA ALA A 138 9.47 -9.15 -10.12
C ALA A 138 9.07 -10.18 -9.05
N HIS A 139 9.92 -10.32 -8.06
CA HIS A 139 9.64 -10.89 -6.76
C HIS A 139 9.53 -9.76 -5.74
N VAL A 140 8.50 -9.78 -4.89
CA VAL A 140 8.29 -8.76 -3.86
C VAL A 140 8.01 -9.45 -2.54
N GLU A 141 8.94 -9.28 -1.60
CA GLU A 141 8.79 -9.75 -0.23
C GLU A 141 8.44 -8.58 0.71
N ILE A 142 7.76 -8.84 1.81
CA ILE A 142 7.62 -7.89 2.92
C ILE A 142 8.24 -8.55 4.13
N GLU A 143 9.43 -8.11 4.53
CA GLU A 143 10.04 -8.62 5.77
C GLU A 143 9.29 -8.11 7.01
N GLU A 144 8.83 -6.86 6.98
CA GLU A 144 8.17 -6.24 8.14
C GLU A 144 7.07 -5.27 7.75
N ALA A 145 6.03 -5.22 8.57
CA ALA A 145 4.87 -4.38 8.36
C ALA A 145 4.13 -4.05 9.65
N ILE A 146 3.51 -2.87 9.67
CA ILE A 146 2.52 -2.45 10.69
C ILE A 146 1.42 -3.50 10.84
N ALA A 147 1.01 -4.13 9.73
CA ALA A 147 -0.03 -5.15 9.72
C ALA A 147 0.30 -6.37 10.58
N THR A 148 1.59 -6.73 10.67
CA THR A 148 2.08 -7.88 11.44
C THR A 148 2.67 -7.47 12.79
N GLY A 149 2.42 -6.23 13.23
CA GLY A 149 2.88 -5.72 14.52
C GLY A 149 4.30 -5.16 14.53
N HIS A 150 4.93 -5.02 13.36
CA HIS A 150 6.23 -4.38 13.27
C HIS A 150 6.07 -2.85 13.38
N PRO A 151 6.99 -2.18 14.08
CA PRO A 151 6.92 -0.74 14.30
C PRO A 151 7.42 0.07 13.07
N VAL A 152 7.01 1.34 12.94
CA VAL A 152 7.35 2.22 11.78
C VAL A 152 8.75 2.85 11.90
N SER A 153 9.45 3.06 10.78
CA SER A 153 10.83 3.59 10.77
C SER A 153 10.90 5.13 10.92
N GLY A 154 11.76 5.65 11.82
CA GLY A 154 12.08 7.09 11.97
C GLY A 154 12.27 7.60 13.42
N ALA A 155 13.53 7.84 13.81
CA ALA A 155 14.08 8.48 15.03
C ALA A 155 13.25 8.47 16.34
N GLY A 156 13.52 7.51 17.25
CA GLY A 156 13.21 7.71 18.68
C GLY A 156 13.14 6.50 19.63
N SER A 157 13.08 5.25 19.16
CA SER A 157 13.17 4.05 20.03
C SER A 157 13.31 2.77 19.20
N PRO A 158 13.73 1.62 19.77
CA PRO A 158 14.40 0.53 19.04
C PRO A 158 13.38 -0.25 18.20
N VAL A 159 13.36 -0.04 16.89
CA VAL A 159 12.16 -0.38 16.12
C VAL A 159 12.52 -0.69 14.67
N ALA A 160 11.97 -1.81 14.23
CA ALA A 160 12.42 -2.73 13.20
C ALA A 160 12.12 -2.29 11.75
N SER A 161 12.75 -3.03 10.83
CA SER A 161 12.93 -2.86 9.39
C SER A 161 11.69 -3.17 8.53
N GLY A 162 11.85 -3.84 7.40
CA GLY A 162 10.85 -3.96 6.34
C GLY A 162 11.58 -3.89 5.02
N LYS A 163 12.30 -4.97 4.68
CA LYS A 163 12.95 -5.08 3.38
C LYS A 163 12.00 -5.70 2.38
N CYS A 164 12.01 -5.15 1.18
CA CYS A 164 11.52 -5.82 0.00
C CYS A 164 12.75 -6.33 -0.74
N LYS A 165 12.82 -7.65 -0.92
CA LYS A 165 13.79 -8.29 -1.80
C LYS A 165 13.24 -8.34 -3.21
N TRP A 166 14.08 -8.04 -4.18
CA TRP A 166 13.72 -8.03 -5.61
C TRP A 166 14.66 -8.97 -6.35
N LEU A 167 14.08 -9.67 -7.31
CA LEU A 167 14.65 -10.18 -8.56
C LEU A 167 13.48 -10.22 -9.54
#